data_AF-A0A7S2GKM1-F1
#
_entry.id   AF-A0A7S2GKM1-F1
#
_cell.length_a   1.000
_cell.length_b   1.000
_cell.length_c   1.000
_cell.angle_alpha   90.00
_cell.angle_beta   90.00
_cell.angle_gamma   90.00
#
_symmetry.space_group_name_H-M   'P 1'
#
loop_
_entity.id
_entity.type
_entity.pdbx_description
1 polymer ?
#
loop_
_entity_poly.entity_id
_entity_poly.type
_entity_poly.pdbx_seq_one_letter_code
_entity_poly.pdbx_strand_id
1 'polypeptide(L)'
;ALGLDDLLSGHLPAFKEMHVALEGDDGLPGRTVPARVPITIRHLLTHTSGISCGLSSGIDGPKRRGARELAWCACYEPLVQGVDCGEIRSLRQWVAELAKLPLQSQPGQHYGYGYSYDILGHIVELKTGLSLERALRRRIFAPLGMHDTRFSLQGAGAQA
;
A
#
# COMPACT_ATOMS: atom_id res chain seq x y z
N ALA A 1 20.27 -0.72 9.35
CA ALA A 1 19.39 0.43 9.65
C ALA A 1 18.39 0.61 8.50
N LEU A 2 17.36 1.44 8.66
CA LEU A 2 16.42 1.85 7.61
C LEU A 2 16.50 3.38 7.50
N GLY A 3 16.89 3.88 6.34
CA GLY A 3 16.99 5.31 6.02
C GLY A 3 15.78 5.81 5.21
N LEU A 4 15.55 7.12 5.22
CA LEU A 4 14.47 7.73 4.43
C LEU A 4 14.73 7.62 2.92
N ASP A 5 15.98 7.74 2.51
CA ASP A 5 16.35 7.69 1.09
C ASP A 5 16.81 6.29 0.65
N ASP A 6 16.63 5.28 1.51
CA ASP A 6 16.80 3.88 1.13
C ASP A 6 15.80 3.53 0.02
N LEU A 7 16.28 2.80 -0.99
CA LEU A 7 15.44 2.31 -2.07
C LEU A 7 14.51 1.21 -1.55
N LEU A 8 13.21 1.30 -1.87
CA LEU A 8 12.23 0.27 -1.55
C LEU A 8 12.66 -1.10 -2.09
N SER A 9 13.19 -1.12 -3.32
CA SER A 9 13.66 -2.34 -3.97
C SER A 9 14.83 -3.03 -3.25
N GLY A 10 15.57 -2.31 -2.40
CA GLY A 10 16.60 -2.88 -1.52
C GLY A 10 16.02 -3.69 -0.35
N HIS A 11 14.72 -3.61 -0.09
CA HIS A 11 14.01 -4.39 0.93
C HIS A 11 12.93 -5.29 0.34
N LEU A 12 12.32 -4.86 -0.76
CA LEU A 12 11.26 -5.56 -1.47
C LEU A 12 11.58 -5.56 -2.97
N PRO A 13 12.37 -6.51 -3.47
CA PRO A 13 12.85 -6.54 -4.86
C PRO A 13 11.75 -6.53 -5.93
N ALA A 14 10.53 -6.96 -5.58
CA ALA A 14 9.36 -6.91 -6.46
C ALA A 14 9.02 -5.48 -6.95
N PHE A 15 9.43 -4.44 -6.21
CA PHE A 15 9.24 -3.03 -6.58
C PHE A 15 10.40 -2.43 -7.40
N LYS A 16 11.29 -3.26 -7.97
CA LYS A 16 12.45 -2.76 -8.71
C LYS A 16 12.07 -2.17 -10.07
N GLU A 17 11.22 -2.87 -10.82
CA GLU A 17 10.87 -2.55 -12.21
C GLU A 17 9.45 -1.99 -12.32
N MET A 18 9.13 -1.00 -11.47
CA MET A 18 7.79 -0.42 -11.45
C MET A 18 7.49 0.35 -12.73
N HIS A 19 6.24 0.27 -13.15
CA HIS A 19 5.70 1.03 -14.27
C HIS A 19 4.61 1.99 -13.78
N VAL A 20 4.48 3.12 -14.47
CA VAL A 20 3.43 4.12 -14.26
C VAL A 20 2.41 3.97 -15.39
N ALA A 21 1.14 3.84 -15.05
CA ALA A 21 0.08 3.83 -16.04
C ALA A 21 -0.11 5.24 -16.61
N LEU A 22 -0.21 5.33 -17.93
CA LEU A 22 -0.63 6.54 -18.62
C LEU A 22 -2.16 6.53 -18.74
N GLU A 23 -2.77 7.70 -18.64
CA GLU A 23 -4.19 7.84 -18.88
C GLU A 23 -4.46 7.62 -20.39
N GLY A 24 -5.43 6.75 -20.68
CA GLY A 24 -6.01 6.61 -22.01
C GLY A 24 -6.92 7.79 -22.35
N ASP A 25 -7.32 7.89 -23.62
CA ASP A 25 -8.22 8.96 -24.09
C ASP A 25 -9.61 8.91 -23.42
N ASP A 26 -9.96 7.77 -22.83
CA ASP A 26 -11.16 7.51 -22.04
C ASP A 26 -10.99 7.83 -20.53
N GLY A 27 -9.81 8.30 -20.12
CA GLY A 27 -9.46 8.57 -18.72
C GLY A 27 -9.25 7.31 -17.88
N LEU A 28 -9.19 6.13 -18.51
CA LEU A 28 -8.90 4.86 -17.84
C LEU A 28 -7.38 4.60 -17.81
N PRO A 29 -6.89 3.73 -16.91
CA PRO A 29 -5.52 3.26 -16.96
C PRO A 29 -5.24 2.57 -18.31
N GLY A 30 -4.39 3.20 -19.12
CA GLY A 30 -4.00 2.73 -20.44
C GLY A 30 -2.63 2.03 -20.42
N ARG A 31 -1.86 2.25 -21.48
CA ARG A 31 -0.47 1.78 -21.58
C ARG A 31 0.36 2.22 -20.38
N THR A 32 1.36 1.43 -20.02
CA THR A 32 2.29 1.80 -18.95
C THR A 32 3.64 2.25 -19.51
N VAL A 33 4.36 3.04 -18.72
CA VAL A 33 5.75 3.45 -19.00
C VAL A 33 6.62 3.16 -17.77
N PRO A 34 7.92 2.90 -17.92
CA PRO A 34 8.79 2.70 -16.76
C PRO A 34 8.78 3.89 -15.79
N ALA A 35 8.88 3.62 -14.49
CA ALA A 35 9.15 4.65 -13.50
C ALA A 35 10.54 5.27 -13.77
N ARG A 36 10.60 6.61 -13.79
CA ARG A 36 11.82 7.37 -14.10
C ARG A 36 12.83 7.34 -12.95
N VAL A 37 12.33 7.18 -11.73
CA VAL A 37 13.12 7.10 -10.49
C VAL A 37 12.57 5.97 -9.62
N PRO A 38 13.41 5.29 -8.83
CA PRO A 38 12.96 4.26 -7.92
C PRO A 38 12.14 4.85 -6.75
N ILE A 39 11.31 4.02 -6.13
CA ILE A 39 10.58 4.38 -4.91
C ILE A 39 11.55 4.34 -3.72
N THR A 40 11.50 5.36 -2.85
CA THR A 40 12.25 5.41 -1.58
C THR A 40 11.31 5.23 -0.40
N ILE A 41 11.88 4.95 0.78
CA ILE A 41 11.10 4.92 2.04
C ILE A 41 10.40 6.25 2.32
N ARG A 42 11.05 7.38 2.00
CA ARG A 42 10.49 8.72 2.09
C ARG A 42 9.21 8.83 1.26
N HIS A 43 9.24 8.37 0.01
CA HIS A 43 8.06 8.41 -0.86
C HIS A 43 6.87 7.64 -0.27
N LEU A 44 7.11 6.52 0.41
CA LEU A 44 6.04 5.78 1.08
C LEU A 44 5.47 6.57 2.26
N LEU A 45 6.33 7.13 3.11
CA LEU A 45 5.94 7.92 4.29
C LEU A 45 5.17 9.19 3.92
N THR A 46 5.45 9.77 2.74
CA THR A 46 4.82 11.02 2.29
C THR A 46 3.67 10.80 1.31
N HIS A 47 3.26 9.54 1.06
CA HIS A 47 2.26 9.23 0.02
C HIS A 47 2.59 9.82 -1.35
N THR A 48 3.88 9.85 -1.71
CA THR A 48 4.35 10.29 -3.03
C THR A 48 5.01 9.16 -3.81
N SER A 49 4.71 7.90 -3.47
CA SER A 49 5.27 6.72 -4.15
C SER A 49 4.62 6.42 -5.51
N GLY A 50 3.44 7.01 -5.77
CA GLY A 50 2.57 6.62 -6.88
C GLY A 50 1.69 5.40 -6.60
N ILE A 51 1.85 4.76 -5.43
CA ILE A 51 1.00 3.66 -4.97
C ILE A 51 -0.25 4.24 -4.33
N SER A 52 -1.39 4.00 -4.97
CA SER A 52 -2.69 4.50 -4.57
C SER A 52 -3.55 3.39 -3.95
N CYS A 53 -4.72 3.74 -3.44
CA CYS A 53 -5.79 2.79 -3.12
C CYS A 53 -6.97 2.91 -4.07
N GLY A 54 -6.80 3.60 -5.20
CA GLY A 54 -7.86 3.89 -6.16
C GLY A 54 -8.85 4.96 -5.68
N LEU A 55 -8.91 5.23 -4.37
CA LEU A 55 -9.61 6.38 -3.82
C LEU A 55 -8.77 7.63 -4.09
N SER A 56 -9.31 8.54 -4.90
CA SER A 56 -8.91 9.94 -4.81
C SER A 56 -9.14 10.36 -3.36
N SER A 57 -8.07 10.78 -2.68
CA SER A 57 -8.18 11.56 -1.45
C SER A 57 -9.24 12.61 -1.69
N GLY A 58 -10.37 12.52 -0.98
CA GLY A 58 -11.63 13.24 -1.25
C GLY A 58 -11.59 14.76 -1.13
N ILE A 59 -10.54 15.39 -1.66
CA ILE A 59 -10.45 16.79 -2.02
C ILE A 59 -11.57 17.13 -3.02
N ASP A 60 -11.98 16.15 -3.83
CA ASP A 60 -13.21 16.20 -4.60
C ASP A 60 -14.27 15.33 -3.91
N GLY A 61 -15.22 15.96 -3.21
CA GLY A 61 -16.24 15.27 -2.42
C GLY A 61 -17.08 14.25 -3.21
N PRO A 62 -18.00 13.52 -2.53
CA PRO A 62 -18.69 12.32 -3.06
C PRO A 62 -19.50 12.51 -4.35
N LYS A 63 -19.68 13.74 -4.83
CA LYS A 63 -20.39 14.09 -6.07
C LYS A 63 -19.48 14.20 -7.31
N ARG A 64 -18.18 13.97 -7.18
CA ARG A 64 -17.19 14.05 -8.27
C ARG A 64 -16.37 12.76 -8.45
N ARG A 65 -16.90 11.59 -8.06
CA ARG A 65 -16.31 10.32 -8.51
C ARG A 65 -16.53 10.16 -10.01
N GLY A 66 -15.62 10.72 -10.79
CA GLY A 66 -15.58 10.59 -12.23
C GLY A 66 -15.15 9.18 -12.65
N ALA A 67 -15.37 8.81 -13.91
CA ALA A 67 -15.00 7.51 -14.48
C ALA A 67 -13.54 7.12 -14.17
N ARG A 68 -12.65 8.12 -14.14
CA ARG A 68 -11.23 8.01 -13.75
C ARG A 68 -10.99 7.35 -12.39
N GLU A 69 -11.71 7.79 -11.36
CA GLU A 69 -11.50 7.32 -9.98
C GLU A 69 -12.07 5.92 -9.79
N LEU A 70 -13.22 5.64 -10.42
CA LEU A 70 -13.81 4.30 -10.45
C LEU A 70 -12.89 3.30 -11.18
N ALA A 71 -12.28 3.71 -12.29
CA ALA A 71 -11.35 2.88 -13.04
C ALA A 71 -10.13 2.50 -12.22
N TRP A 72 -9.58 3.45 -11.46
CA TRP A 72 -8.46 3.17 -10.58
C TRP A 72 -8.84 2.34 -9.37
N CYS A 73 -10.00 2.58 -8.74
CA CYS A 73 -10.55 1.70 -7.71
C CYS A 73 -10.67 0.26 -8.21
N ALA A 74 -11.16 0.07 -9.44
CA ALA A 74 -11.36 -1.25 -10.03
C ALA A 74 -10.05 -2.05 -10.19
N CYS A 75 -8.89 -1.39 -10.32
CA CYS A 75 -7.61 -2.09 -10.34
C CYS A 75 -7.24 -2.74 -8.99
N TYR A 76 -7.72 -2.18 -7.88
CA TYR A 76 -7.45 -2.69 -6.53
C TYR A 76 -8.57 -3.58 -6.00
N GLU A 77 -9.77 -3.50 -6.59
CA GLU A 77 -10.95 -4.26 -6.14
C GLU A 77 -10.72 -5.77 -6.07
N PRO A 78 -10.07 -6.46 -7.04
CA PRO A 78 -9.77 -7.88 -6.91
C PRO A 78 -8.87 -8.21 -5.71
N LEU A 79 -7.94 -7.32 -5.37
CA LEU A 79 -7.05 -7.51 -4.22
C LEU A 79 -7.85 -7.36 -2.92
N VAL A 80 -8.74 -6.37 -2.83
CA VAL A 80 -9.62 -6.17 -1.67
C VAL A 80 -10.56 -7.37 -1.50
N GLN A 81 -11.18 -7.83 -2.58
CA GLN A 81 -12.00 -9.04 -2.56
C GLN A 81 -11.20 -10.27 -2.12
N GLY A 82 -9.94 -10.39 -2.56
CA GLY A 82 -9.02 -11.43 -2.11
C GLY A 82 -8.76 -11.38 -0.60
N VAL A 83 -8.72 -10.19 0.01
CA VAL A 83 -8.64 -10.06 1.48
C VAL A 83 -9.96 -10.48 2.12
N ASP A 84 -11.10 -9.99 1.61
CA ASP A 84 -12.43 -10.23 2.16
C ASP A 84 -12.83 -11.71 2.12
N CYS A 85 -12.51 -12.43 1.05
CA CYS A 85 -12.75 -13.87 0.93
C CYS A 85 -11.67 -14.72 1.61
N GLY A 86 -10.61 -14.08 2.14
CA GLY A 86 -9.52 -14.75 2.83
C GLY A 86 -8.57 -15.50 1.90
N GLU A 87 -8.41 -15.12 0.65
CA GLU A 87 -7.30 -15.59 -0.21
C GLU A 87 -5.99 -14.89 0.16
N ILE A 88 -6.04 -13.59 0.45
CA ILE A 88 -4.93 -12.77 0.93
C ILE A 88 -5.06 -12.65 2.45
N ARG A 89 -4.16 -13.31 3.19
CA ARG A 89 -4.21 -13.42 4.66
C ARG A 89 -3.06 -12.76 5.39
N SER A 90 -2.15 -12.09 4.67
CA SER A 90 -0.94 -11.51 5.26
C SER A 90 -0.48 -10.26 4.51
N LEU A 91 0.21 -9.37 5.23
CA LEU A 91 0.88 -8.21 4.63
C LEU A 91 1.87 -8.61 3.53
N ARG A 92 2.56 -9.75 3.69
CA ARG A 92 3.45 -10.28 2.66
C ARG A 92 2.71 -10.53 1.34
N GLN A 93 1.57 -11.24 1.39
CA GLN A 93 0.78 -11.56 0.19
C GLN A 93 0.18 -10.28 -0.40
N TRP A 94 -0.39 -9.42 0.43
CA TRP A 94 -0.94 -8.14 0.03
C TRP A 94 0.09 -7.27 -0.71
N VAL A 95 1.28 -7.11 -0.13
CA VAL A 95 2.38 -6.33 -0.72
C VAL A 95 2.91 -6.96 -2.00
N ALA A 96 2.91 -8.29 -2.10
CA ALA A 96 3.30 -8.99 -3.33
C ALA A 96 2.30 -8.76 -4.47
N GLU A 97 0.99 -8.72 -4.19
CA GLU A 97 -0.02 -8.37 -5.19
C GLU A 97 0.04 -6.89 -5.57
N LEU A 98 0.23 -5.99 -4.61
CA LEU A 98 0.41 -4.55 -4.89
C LEU A 98 1.58 -4.28 -5.84
N ALA A 99 2.67 -5.04 -5.72
CA ALA A 99 3.85 -4.88 -6.59
C ALA A 99 3.56 -5.20 -8.07
N LYS A 100 2.46 -5.90 -8.38
CA LYS A 100 2.05 -6.23 -9.75
C LYS A 100 1.25 -5.10 -10.41
N LEU A 101 0.74 -4.16 -9.63
CA LEU A 101 -0.08 -3.06 -10.14
C LEU A 101 0.81 -1.89 -10.58
N PRO A 102 0.45 -1.19 -11.67
CA PRO A 102 1.15 0.02 -12.07
C PRO A 102 0.92 1.15 -11.06
N LEU A 103 1.87 2.08 -10.99
CA LEU A 103 1.76 3.33 -10.25
C LEU A 103 0.82 4.31 -10.97
N GLN A 104 0.11 5.14 -10.21
CA GLN A 104 -0.72 6.21 -10.76
C GLN A 104 0.08 7.45 -11.19
N SER A 105 1.28 7.61 -10.62
CA SER A 105 2.16 8.73 -10.92
C SER A 105 3.62 8.34 -10.73
N GLN A 106 4.52 9.15 -11.27
CA GLN A 106 5.95 9.00 -11.08
C GLN A 106 6.31 9.21 -9.59
N PRO A 107 7.17 8.37 -8.99
CA PRO A 107 7.56 8.54 -7.60
C PRO A 107 8.17 9.92 -7.35
N GLY A 108 7.72 10.58 -6.28
CA GLY A 108 8.12 11.91 -5.84
C GLY A 108 7.38 13.08 -6.52
N GLN A 109 6.56 12.84 -7.55
CA GLN A 109 5.96 13.93 -8.33
C GLN A 109 4.59 14.40 -7.80
N HIS A 110 3.78 13.49 -7.27
CA HIS A 110 2.43 13.80 -6.81
C HIS A 110 2.14 13.13 -5.47
N TYR A 111 1.31 13.80 -4.67
CA TYR A 111 0.68 13.19 -3.50
C TYR A 111 -0.51 12.35 -3.95
N GLY A 112 -0.61 11.13 -3.42
CA GLY A 112 -1.74 10.23 -3.60
C GLY A 112 -1.87 9.30 -2.40
N TYR A 113 -2.95 9.46 -1.63
CA TYR A 113 -3.22 8.56 -0.51
C TYR A 113 -3.45 7.14 -1.01
N GLY A 114 -2.93 6.15 -0.28
CA GLY A 114 -2.93 4.78 -0.78
C GLY A 114 -2.20 3.80 0.14
N TYR A 115 -1.96 2.60 -0.37
CA TYR A 115 -1.42 1.48 0.39
C TYR A 115 0.09 1.55 0.68
N SER A 116 0.66 2.75 0.70
CA SER A 116 2.09 2.95 1.01
C SER A 116 2.43 2.53 2.45
N TYR A 117 1.49 2.70 3.39
CA TYR A 117 1.70 2.33 4.79
C TYR A 117 1.60 0.83 5.05
N ASP A 118 0.86 0.08 4.24
CA ASP A 118 0.85 -1.38 4.26
C ASP A 118 2.23 -1.96 3.93
N ILE A 119 2.88 -1.35 2.92
CA ILE A 119 4.25 -1.69 2.52
C ILE A 119 5.24 -1.35 3.63
N LEU A 120 5.11 -0.17 4.27
CA LEU A 120 5.90 0.20 5.43
C LEU A 120 5.69 -0.78 6.60
N GLY A 121 4.44 -1.20 6.83
CA GLY A 121 4.09 -2.22 7.81
C GLY A 121 4.82 -3.54 7.55
N HIS A 122 4.83 -4.01 6.29
CA HIS A 122 5.58 -5.20 5.92
C HIS A 122 7.10 -5.03 6.05
N ILE A 123 7.64 -3.85 5.76
CA ILE A 123 9.07 -3.55 6.00
C ILE A 123 9.39 -3.66 7.50
N VAL A 124 8.51 -3.19 8.38
CA VAL A 124 8.67 -3.37 9.83
C VAL A 124 8.74 -4.86 10.18
N GLU A 125 7.89 -5.70 9.58
CA GLU A 125 7.96 -7.15 9.78
C GLU A 125 9.31 -7.73 9.36
N LEU A 126 9.79 -7.37 8.16
CA LEU A 126 11.07 -7.83 7.64
C LEU A 126 12.26 -7.38 8.51
N LYS A 127 12.25 -6.15 9.01
CA LYS A 127 13.34 -5.61 9.83
C LYS A 127 13.36 -6.13 11.26
N THR A 128 12.20 -6.54 11.79
CA THR A 128 12.07 -6.97 13.19
C THR A 128 11.99 -8.49 13.35
N GLY A 129 11.62 -9.23 12.29
CA GLY A 129 11.30 -10.66 12.38
C GLY A 129 10.01 -10.95 13.15
N LEU A 130 9.19 -9.93 13.43
CA LEU A 130 7.93 -10.03 14.16
C LEU A 130 6.77 -9.72 13.21
N SER A 131 5.56 -10.17 13.55
CA SER A 131 4.35 -9.60 12.92
C SER A 131 4.23 -8.12 13.27
N LEU A 132 3.57 -7.35 12.42
CA LEU A 132 3.39 -5.91 12.65
C LEU A 132 2.73 -5.64 14.02
N GLU A 133 1.71 -6.43 14.39
CA GLU A 133 1.06 -6.33 15.70
C GLU A 133 2.04 -6.50 16.86
N ARG A 134 2.92 -7.52 16.79
CA ARG A 134 3.90 -7.77 17.85
C ARG A 134 4.96 -6.67 17.91
N ALA A 135 5.36 -6.14 16.76
CA ALA A 135 6.29 -5.02 16.69
C ALA A 135 5.69 -3.75 17.33
N LEU A 136 4.46 -3.40 16.96
CA LEU A 136 3.74 -2.25 17.53
C LEU A 136 3.45 -2.45 19.01
N ARG A 137 3.05 -3.66 19.44
CA ARG A 137 2.85 -3.95 20.87
C ARG A 137 4.11 -3.76 21.69
N ARG A 138 5.24 -4.27 21.19
CA ARG A 138 6.55 -4.15 21.87
C ARG A 138 7.05 -2.70 21.96
N ARG A 139 6.81 -1.89 20.92
CA ARG A 139 7.42 -0.57 20.77
C ARG A 139 6.52 0.60 21.19
N ILE A 140 5.20 0.42 21.08
CA ILE A 140 4.21 1.50 21.26
C ILE A 140 3.16 1.07 22.27
N PHE A 141 2.42 -0.01 22.03
CA PHE A 141 1.22 -0.29 22.81
C PHE A 141 1.51 -0.65 24.26
N ALA A 142 2.46 -1.56 24.53
CA ALA A 142 2.78 -1.97 25.90
C ALA A 142 3.43 -0.83 26.73
N PRO A 143 4.41 -0.07 26.20
CA PRO A 143 4.96 1.09 26.92
C PRO A 143 3.92 2.16 27.26
N LEU A 144 2.86 2.30 26.46
CA LEU A 144 1.79 3.27 26.66
C LEU A 144 0.54 2.70 27.36
N GLY A 145 0.58 1.44 27.81
CA GLY A 145 -0.56 0.80 28.48
C GLY A 145 -1.79 0.55 27.59
N MET A 146 -1.62 0.50 26.26
CA MET A 146 -2.69 0.30 25.28
C MET A 146 -3.05 -1.19 25.14
N HIS A 147 -3.72 -1.77 26.13
CA HIS A 147 -3.98 -3.21 26.20
C HIS A 147 -4.99 -3.72 25.15
N ASP A 148 -5.92 -2.85 24.74
CA ASP A 148 -7.04 -3.19 23.84
C ASP A 148 -6.80 -2.83 22.37
N THR A 149 -5.59 -2.38 22.01
CA THR A 149 -5.23 -2.11 20.61
C THR A 149 -4.67 -3.36 19.93
N ARG A 150 -5.31 -3.76 18.82
CA ARG A 150 -5.02 -4.98 18.05
C ARG A 150 -5.65 -4.90 16.65
N PHE A 151 -5.18 -5.72 15.70
CA PHE A 151 -5.74 -5.75 14.34
C PHE A 151 -6.97 -6.66 14.19
N SER A 152 -7.25 -7.51 15.18
CA SER A 152 -8.43 -8.38 15.21
C SER A 152 -9.12 -8.34 16.58
N LEU A 153 -10.42 -8.55 16.64
CA LEU A 153 -11.13 -8.66 17.92
C LEU A 153 -10.91 -10.05 18.51
N GLN A 154 -10.51 -10.16 19.79
CA GLN A 154 -10.61 -11.43 20.52
C GLN A 154 -12.09 -11.83 20.58
N GLY A 155 -12.43 -13.04 20.12
CA GLY A 155 -13.79 -13.61 20.17
C GLY A 155 -14.50 -13.77 18.82
N ALA A 156 -13.98 -13.23 17.72
CA ALA A 156 -14.49 -13.52 16.37
C ALA A 156 -13.77 -14.74 15.77
N GLY A 157 -14.07 -15.93 16.32
CA GLY A 157 -13.90 -17.26 15.72
C GLY A 157 -12.61 -17.57 14.95
N ALA A 158 -11.60 -18.11 15.64
CA ALA A 158 -10.85 -19.23 15.08
C ALA A 158 -11.49 -20.51 15.66
N GLN A 159 -12.57 -20.98 15.03
CA GLN A 159 -12.91 -22.39 15.07
C GLN A 159 -12.42 -22.98 13.75
N ALA A 160 -11.68 -24.07 13.88
CA ALA A 160 -11.04 -24.83 12.81
C ALA A 160 -12.05 -25.40 11.81
#